data_AF-K3V4A8-F1
#
_entry.id   AF-K3V4A8-F1
#
_cell.length_a   1.000
_cell.length_b   1.000
_cell.length_c   1.000
_cell.angle_alpha   90.00
_cell.angle_beta   90.00
_cell.angle_gamma   90.00
#
_symmetry.space_group_name_H-M   'P 1'
#
loop_
_entity.id
_entity.type
_entity.pdbx_description
1 polymer ?
#
loop_
_entity_poly.entity_id
_entity_poly.type
_entity_poly.pdbx_seq_one_letter_code
_entity_poly.pdbx_strand_id
1 'polypeptide(L)'
;MTTIRRCTASFVLSFLLLGDLVSGLRRYNFTITSQWSAADGHGRPVFAINGQTPGPLITASEGEEVEVDRPWNDGVPGVTQYSIQPRDNYTYRFTVQQQYGSYFYHGHFGPAFADGQRGPIWIEPAAWRPRPYKTISSSPQDLKGMKRAEANPRHIVISDWNAEPMDILLIMYRDTGIVPWCSNSIVMNGKGRTYCHSRELIEETGGSGRNLLGCKVQPKQGLYANAQVCEPTNGELEVVAAADGEEWIWINFIHSGAHHELQISIDEHEFYVVAADGEFVHPQKVHTANCNLGERISILVHLDKSPGDYAIRLSSLRTEQVIQGLGILRYPSKTNDNEITKIPTSRPWVHLNGTLMSTSSTSMDEMKLAPFPARPPPPTSDQTVKLFINMTGPSAWSLGLGSHQAFRQQLPPVLWEKDSRGSTTLGAQNVLWNGSVVDIIFENGANVTSQHPFHKHNHKAWIIGIGHNGFPWETVQEAIDSGAAEYFNFNDPPIRDGCRLGNATGDWTVIRYEITFPAASWTADSSS
;
A
#
# COMPACT_ATOMS: atom_id res chain seq x y z
N MET A 1 -2.89 -14.51 -75.80
CA MET A 1 -1.69 -13.85 -75.26
C MET A 1 -2.01 -13.34 -73.87
N THR A 2 -1.06 -13.51 -72.98
CA THR A 2 -1.18 -13.63 -71.52
C THR A 2 -1.65 -12.35 -70.83
N THR A 3 -2.68 -12.44 -70.00
CA THR A 3 -3.16 -11.37 -69.12
C THR A 3 -2.35 -11.42 -67.81
N ILE A 4 -1.47 -10.45 -67.59
CA ILE A 4 -0.74 -10.30 -66.32
C ILE A 4 -1.62 -9.48 -65.37
N ARG A 5 -2.26 -10.15 -64.40
CA ARG A 5 -2.82 -9.49 -63.20
C ARG A 5 -1.71 -9.36 -62.15
N ARG A 6 -1.41 -8.13 -61.73
CA ARG A 6 -0.59 -7.86 -60.53
C ARG A 6 -1.42 -8.21 -59.30
N CYS A 7 -1.05 -9.28 -58.60
CA CYS A 7 -1.39 -9.46 -57.18
C CYS A 7 -0.29 -8.81 -56.35
N THR A 8 -0.61 -7.71 -55.67
CA THR A 8 0.20 -7.19 -54.55
C THR A 8 -0.19 -7.98 -53.30
N ALA A 9 0.64 -8.95 -52.92
CA ALA A 9 0.57 -9.56 -51.59
C ALA A 9 1.42 -8.69 -50.64
N SER A 10 0.77 -7.95 -49.74
CA SER A 10 1.45 -7.42 -48.56
C SER A 10 1.79 -8.58 -47.63
N PHE A 11 3.08 -8.92 -47.55
CA PHE A 11 3.59 -9.75 -46.47
C PHE A 11 3.61 -8.89 -45.19
N VAL A 12 2.63 -9.10 -44.31
CA VAL A 12 2.74 -8.67 -42.91
C VAL A 12 3.73 -9.63 -42.27
N LEU A 13 4.92 -9.12 -41.94
CA LEU A 13 5.92 -9.82 -41.16
C LEU A 13 5.40 -9.92 -39.73
N SER A 14 4.67 -10.99 -39.40
CA SER A 14 4.43 -11.37 -38.00
C SER A 14 5.78 -11.71 -37.38
N PHE A 15 6.30 -10.80 -36.54
CA PHE A 15 7.34 -11.13 -35.59
C PHE A 15 6.75 -12.13 -34.57
N LEU A 16 6.89 -13.41 -34.87
CA LEU A 16 6.82 -14.47 -33.87
C LEU A 16 8.05 -14.28 -32.96
N LEU A 17 7.83 -13.69 -31.78
CA LEU A 17 8.72 -13.83 -30.63
C LEU A 17 8.71 -15.30 -30.22
N LEU A 18 9.54 -16.11 -30.88
CA LEU A 18 9.98 -17.39 -30.35
C LEU A 18 10.95 -17.07 -29.20
N GLY A 19 10.38 -16.90 -28.01
CA GLY A 19 11.13 -16.98 -26.78
C GLY A 19 11.51 -18.44 -26.55
N ASP A 20 12.80 -18.73 -26.58
CA ASP A 20 13.31 -20.00 -26.08
C ASP A 20 12.93 -20.12 -24.59
N LEU A 21 12.09 -21.10 -24.29
CA LEU A 21 11.68 -21.49 -22.94
C LEU A 21 12.88 -22.09 -22.19
N VAL A 22 13.72 -21.23 -21.62
CA VAL A 22 14.41 -21.58 -20.38
C VAL A 22 13.38 -21.38 -19.25
N SER A 23 12.99 -22.48 -18.61
CA SER A 23 12.10 -22.47 -17.45
C SER A 23 12.54 -21.43 -16.41
N GLY A 24 11.61 -20.57 -15.99
CA GLY A 24 11.63 -19.85 -14.70
C GLY A 24 11.97 -18.35 -14.72
N LEU A 25 13.00 -17.88 -15.45
CA LEU A 25 13.51 -16.52 -15.25
C LEU A 25 12.71 -15.44 -16.02
N ARG A 26 12.05 -14.53 -15.30
CA ARG A 26 11.46 -13.31 -15.86
C ARG A 26 12.43 -12.14 -15.72
N ARG A 27 12.63 -11.37 -16.80
CA ARG A 27 13.54 -10.21 -16.83
C ARG A 27 12.77 -8.95 -17.20
N TYR A 28 12.97 -7.91 -16.39
CA TYR A 28 12.43 -6.58 -16.61
C TYR A 28 13.60 -5.59 -16.70
N ASN A 29 13.56 -4.68 -17.68
CA ASN A 29 14.52 -3.60 -17.81
C ASN A 29 13.83 -2.30 -17.44
N PHE A 30 14.25 -1.67 -16.34
CA PHE A 30 13.67 -0.43 -15.85
C PHE A 30 14.66 0.72 -16.05
N THR A 31 14.22 1.75 -16.77
CA THR A 31 14.90 3.04 -16.86
C THR A 31 14.13 4.04 -16.02
N ILE A 32 14.77 4.60 -14.99
CA ILE A 32 14.17 5.64 -14.15
C ILE A 32 14.49 7.00 -14.78
N THR A 33 13.45 7.79 -15.05
CA THR A 33 13.57 9.13 -15.64
C THR A 33 12.75 10.13 -14.84
N SER A 34 13.16 11.40 -14.88
CA SER A 34 12.27 12.50 -14.49
C SER A 34 11.40 12.90 -15.68
N GLN A 35 10.11 13.15 -15.44
CA GLN A 35 9.17 13.68 -16.43
C GLN A 35 8.17 14.62 -15.78
N TRP A 36 7.45 15.39 -16.59
CA TRP A 36 6.34 16.21 -16.11
C TRP A 36 5.04 15.39 -16.13
N SER A 37 4.26 15.45 -15.06
CA SER A 37 2.96 14.76 -14.99
C SER A 37 1.93 15.65 -14.30
N ALA A 38 0.70 15.62 -14.82
CA ALA A 38 -0.46 16.34 -14.31
C ALA A 38 -1.58 15.36 -13.97
N ALA A 39 -1.29 14.38 -13.11
CA ALA A 39 -2.19 13.28 -12.74
C ALA A 39 -3.56 13.77 -12.28
N ASP A 40 -3.59 14.89 -11.54
CA ASP A 40 -4.80 15.54 -11.07
C ASP A 40 -5.15 16.82 -11.82
N GLY A 41 -4.49 17.12 -12.95
CA GLY A 41 -4.62 18.37 -13.68
C GLY A 41 -3.63 19.48 -13.26
N HIS A 42 -2.97 19.36 -12.11
CA HIS A 42 -1.84 20.24 -11.74
C HIS A 42 -0.52 19.53 -12.04
N GLY A 43 0.28 20.13 -12.91
CA GLY A 43 1.51 19.48 -13.36
C GLY A 43 2.72 19.77 -12.48
N ARG A 44 3.49 18.72 -12.20
CA ARG A 44 4.72 18.75 -11.40
C ARG A 44 5.76 17.78 -11.97
N PRO A 45 7.05 17.94 -11.66
CA PRO A 45 8.04 16.90 -11.96
C PRO A 45 7.76 15.64 -11.13
N VAL A 46 7.87 14.48 -11.77
CA VAL A 46 7.74 13.15 -11.16
C VAL A 46 8.85 12.23 -11.65
N PHE A 47 9.05 11.13 -10.93
CA PHE A 47 9.79 9.98 -11.42
C PHE A 47 8.86 9.05 -12.20
N ALA A 48 9.39 8.50 -13.27
CA ALA A 48 8.74 7.51 -14.09
C ALA A 48 9.68 6.34 -14.37
N ILE A 49 9.09 5.17 -14.57
CA ILE A 49 9.81 3.93 -14.86
C ILE A 49 9.38 3.51 -16.26
N ASN A 50 10.31 3.52 -17.21
CA ASN A 50 10.04 3.34 -18.64
C ASN A 50 8.96 4.32 -19.16
N GLY A 51 9.01 5.58 -18.71
CA GLY A 51 8.07 6.64 -19.11
C GLY A 51 6.67 6.55 -18.48
N GLN A 52 6.45 5.64 -17.53
CA GLN A 52 5.15 5.41 -16.90
C GLN A 52 5.20 5.66 -15.39
N THR A 53 4.11 6.21 -14.85
CA THR A 53 3.86 6.33 -13.40
C THR A 53 2.35 6.10 -13.16
N PRO A 54 1.94 5.05 -12.43
CA PRO A 54 2.78 3.97 -11.88
C PRO A 54 3.61 3.26 -12.96
N GLY A 55 4.75 2.69 -12.54
CA GLY A 55 5.63 1.92 -13.39
C GLY A 55 4.98 0.62 -13.90
N PRO A 56 5.64 -0.08 -14.84
CA PRO A 56 5.12 -1.30 -15.45
C PRO A 56 4.83 -2.41 -14.44
N LEU A 57 3.75 -3.17 -14.65
CA LEU A 57 3.45 -4.36 -13.86
C LEU A 57 4.56 -5.41 -13.99
N ILE A 58 5.08 -5.86 -12.84
CA ILE A 58 5.87 -7.09 -12.76
C ILE A 58 4.91 -8.24 -12.53
N THR A 59 5.06 -9.31 -13.29
CA THR A 59 4.32 -10.56 -13.08
C THR A 59 5.30 -11.68 -12.76
N ALA A 60 4.88 -12.59 -11.88
CA ALA A 60 5.56 -13.84 -11.60
C ALA A 60 4.52 -14.91 -11.29
N SER A 61 4.93 -16.18 -11.27
CA SER A 61 4.09 -17.26 -10.77
C SER A 61 4.69 -17.84 -9.49
N GLU A 62 3.83 -18.18 -8.53
CA GLU A 62 4.26 -18.80 -7.28
C GLU A 62 5.03 -20.11 -7.56
N GLY A 63 6.21 -20.24 -6.97
CA GLY A 63 7.08 -21.41 -7.15
C GLY A 63 7.99 -21.37 -8.38
N GLU A 64 8.02 -20.27 -9.14
CA GLU A 64 9.08 -20.05 -10.13
C GLU A 64 10.43 -19.88 -9.40
N GLU A 65 11.29 -20.91 -9.45
CA GLU A 65 12.66 -20.82 -8.95
C GLU A 65 13.49 -19.91 -9.85
N VAL A 66 13.85 -18.74 -9.31
CA VAL A 66 14.63 -17.72 -9.99
C VAL A 66 15.64 -17.15 -9.01
N GLU A 67 16.79 -17.81 -8.93
CA GLU A 67 18.03 -17.37 -8.25
C GLU A 67 17.90 -16.84 -6.81
N VAL A 68 18.51 -17.63 -5.90
CA VAL A 68 18.68 -17.45 -4.45
C VAL A 68 18.38 -16.05 -3.94
N ASP A 69 17.39 -15.94 -3.05
CA ASP A 69 17.14 -14.72 -2.28
C ASP A 69 18.41 -14.27 -1.55
N ARG A 70 18.82 -13.03 -1.79
CA ARG A 70 20.02 -12.45 -1.21
C ARG A 70 19.63 -11.15 -0.52
N PRO A 71 20.12 -10.92 0.72
CA PRO A 71 19.71 -9.75 1.51
C PRO A 71 20.12 -8.42 0.87
N TRP A 72 21.05 -8.43 -0.10
CA TRP A 72 21.49 -7.23 -0.83
C TRP A 72 20.61 -6.85 -2.03
N ASN A 73 19.55 -7.62 -2.32
CA ASN A 73 18.57 -7.31 -3.35
C ASN A 73 17.29 -6.66 -2.81
N ASP A 74 17.26 -6.34 -1.51
CA ASP A 74 16.16 -5.66 -0.84
C ASP A 74 15.99 -4.19 -1.27
N GLY A 75 17.04 -3.56 -1.81
CA GLY A 75 16.90 -2.25 -2.44
C GLY A 75 16.87 -1.05 -1.48
N VAL A 76 17.52 -1.15 -0.31
CA VAL A 76 17.51 -0.12 0.74
C VAL A 76 18.89 0.53 0.87
N PRO A 77 19.11 1.72 0.27
CA PRO A 77 20.33 2.50 0.42
C PRO A 77 20.72 2.75 1.88
N GLY A 78 22.00 2.53 2.21
CA GLY A 78 22.52 2.70 3.58
C GLY A 78 22.16 1.55 4.53
N VAL A 79 21.41 0.54 4.06
CA VAL A 79 21.13 -0.69 4.80
C VAL A 79 21.68 -1.90 4.04
N THR A 80 21.11 -2.23 2.89
CA THR A 80 21.43 -3.44 2.13
C THR A 80 22.36 -3.19 0.95
N GLN A 81 22.41 -1.95 0.45
CA GLN A 81 23.27 -1.55 -0.67
C GLN A 81 23.62 -0.07 -0.65
N TYR A 82 24.58 0.34 -1.48
CA TYR A 82 24.79 1.75 -1.82
C TYR A 82 23.73 2.21 -2.83
N SER A 83 23.47 3.53 -2.87
CA SER A 83 22.63 4.13 -3.91
C SER A 83 23.22 3.94 -5.29
N ILE A 84 22.36 3.56 -6.25
CA ILE A 84 22.71 3.47 -7.67
C ILE A 84 22.96 4.89 -8.18
N GLN A 85 24.17 5.15 -8.70
CA GLN A 85 24.51 6.49 -9.18
C GLN A 85 23.80 6.81 -10.51
N PRO A 86 23.59 8.10 -10.85
CA PRO A 86 23.06 8.46 -12.15
C PRO A 86 23.88 7.85 -13.29
N ARG A 87 23.20 7.19 -14.25
CA ARG A 87 23.77 6.46 -15.40
C ARG A 87 24.41 5.11 -15.08
N ASP A 88 24.43 4.70 -13.81
CA ASP A 88 24.77 3.32 -13.45
C ASP A 88 23.57 2.38 -13.58
N ASN A 89 23.87 1.09 -13.62
CA ASN A 89 22.88 0.03 -13.67
C ASN A 89 23.09 -0.93 -12.50
N TYR A 90 22.00 -1.47 -11.97
CA TYR A 90 22.01 -2.54 -10.99
C TYR A 90 20.99 -3.60 -11.38
N THR A 91 21.28 -4.87 -11.12
CA THR A 91 20.37 -5.98 -11.41
C THR A 91 19.92 -6.61 -10.10
N TYR A 92 18.66 -6.35 -9.73
CA TYR A 92 17.98 -7.05 -8.65
C TYR A 92 17.59 -8.46 -9.10
N ARG A 93 17.85 -9.47 -8.26
CA ARG A 93 17.50 -10.88 -8.52
C ARG A 93 16.87 -11.46 -7.27
N PHE A 94 15.65 -11.95 -7.37
CA PHE A 94 14.95 -12.55 -6.23
C PHE A 94 14.05 -13.68 -6.70
N THR A 95 13.84 -14.65 -5.82
CA THR A 95 12.98 -15.80 -6.06
C THR A 95 11.61 -15.59 -5.42
N VAL A 96 10.56 -15.93 -6.15
CA VAL A 96 9.21 -16.04 -5.61
C VAL A 96 9.01 -17.47 -5.13
N GLN A 97 9.18 -17.69 -3.81
CA GLN A 97 9.05 -19.02 -3.24
C GLN A 97 7.60 -19.31 -2.87
N GLN A 98 7.17 -18.77 -1.72
CA GLN A 98 5.82 -18.99 -1.17
C GLN A 98 4.96 -17.74 -1.20
N GLN A 99 5.48 -16.64 -1.77
CA GLN A 99 4.76 -15.40 -2.00
C GLN A 99 3.80 -15.58 -3.19
N TYR A 100 2.64 -14.93 -3.09
CA TYR A 100 1.60 -14.90 -4.12
C TYR A 100 0.71 -13.66 -3.87
N GLY A 101 -0.14 -13.30 -4.82
CA GLY A 101 -1.03 -12.15 -4.70
C GLY A 101 -0.37 -10.81 -5.01
N SER A 102 -0.88 -9.74 -4.38
CA SER A 102 -0.52 -8.36 -4.73
C SER A 102 0.62 -7.80 -3.87
N TYR A 103 1.67 -7.35 -4.55
CA TYR A 103 2.79 -6.60 -4.00
C TYR A 103 3.04 -5.35 -4.87
N PHE A 104 4.09 -4.61 -4.56
CA PHE A 104 4.53 -3.48 -5.36
C PHE A 104 6.03 -3.27 -5.13
N TYR A 105 6.70 -2.65 -6.10
CA TYR A 105 8.05 -2.15 -5.95
C TYR A 105 8.01 -0.63 -5.83
N HIS A 106 8.97 -0.04 -5.12
CA HIS A 106 9.10 1.41 -5.04
C HIS A 106 10.54 1.86 -4.78
N GLY A 107 10.80 3.15 -5.01
CA GLY A 107 12.05 3.78 -4.61
C GLY A 107 12.17 3.82 -3.10
N HIS A 108 13.30 3.34 -2.58
CA HIS A 108 13.67 3.40 -1.15
C HIS A 108 14.75 4.46 -0.90
N PHE A 109 14.82 5.47 -1.76
CA PHE A 109 15.76 6.59 -1.66
C PHE A 109 14.96 7.89 -1.49
N GLY A 110 15.03 8.47 -0.29
CA GLY A 110 14.27 9.66 0.08
C GLY A 110 12.78 9.48 -0.22
N PRO A 111 12.07 10.53 -0.63
CA PRO A 111 10.65 10.45 -0.95
C PRO A 111 10.34 10.01 -2.38
N ALA A 112 11.30 9.44 -3.13
CA ALA A 112 11.13 9.21 -4.56
C ALA A 112 9.90 8.35 -4.92
N PHE A 113 9.47 7.46 -4.02
CA PHE A 113 8.23 6.68 -4.21
C PHE A 113 6.97 7.55 -4.26
N ALA A 114 6.88 8.58 -3.41
CA ALA A 114 5.74 9.50 -3.36
C ALA A 114 5.64 10.35 -4.63
N ASP A 115 6.78 10.57 -5.28
CA ASP A 115 6.91 11.29 -6.54
C ASP A 115 6.88 10.36 -7.77
N GLY A 116 6.46 9.10 -7.62
CA GLY A 116 6.09 8.23 -8.74
C GLY A 116 7.04 7.08 -9.04
N GLN A 117 8.17 6.94 -8.34
CA GLN A 117 9.05 5.77 -8.48
C GLN A 117 8.44 4.54 -7.78
N ARG A 118 7.42 3.94 -8.39
CA ARG A 118 6.66 2.81 -7.84
C ARG A 118 5.85 2.10 -8.90
N GLY A 119 5.53 0.83 -8.72
CA GLY A 119 4.65 0.09 -9.61
C GLY A 119 4.20 -1.26 -9.05
N PRO A 120 3.16 -1.86 -9.62
CA PRO A 120 2.55 -3.07 -9.08
C PRO A 120 3.39 -4.32 -9.36
N ILE A 121 3.28 -5.30 -8.47
CA ILE A 121 3.76 -6.67 -8.65
C ILE A 121 2.57 -7.61 -8.45
N TRP A 122 2.32 -8.48 -9.42
CA TRP A 122 1.36 -9.57 -9.30
C TRP A 122 2.07 -10.90 -9.33
N ILE A 123 1.89 -11.68 -8.28
CA ILE A 123 2.39 -13.03 -8.23
C ILE A 123 1.21 -13.98 -8.34
N GLU A 124 1.09 -14.64 -9.48
CA GLU A 124 -0.01 -15.56 -9.77
C GLU A 124 0.01 -16.71 -8.74
N PRO A 125 -1.05 -16.85 -7.93
CA PRO A 125 -1.10 -17.89 -6.92
C PRO A 125 -1.19 -19.28 -7.57
N ALA A 126 -0.40 -20.25 -7.09
CA ALA A 126 -0.31 -21.56 -7.69
C ALA A 126 -1.65 -22.32 -7.68
N ALA A 127 -1.87 -23.19 -8.66
CA ALA A 127 -3.12 -23.94 -8.82
C ALA A 127 -3.46 -24.83 -7.61
N TRP A 128 -2.45 -25.36 -6.92
CA TRP A 128 -2.60 -26.21 -5.74
C TRP A 128 -2.91 -25.43 -4.46
N ARG A 129 -2.67 -24.11 -4.45
CA ARG A 129 -2.91 -23.30 -3.25
C ARG A 129 -4.43 -23.24 -2.99
N PRO A 130 -4.89 -23.43 -1.74
CA PRO A 130 -6.30 -23.27 -1.41
C PRO A 130 -6.80 -21.84 -1.69
N ARG A 131 -8.08 -21.71 -2.08
CA ARG A 131 -8.78 -20.41 -2.16
C ARG A 131 -9.98 -20.40 -1.24
N PRO A 132 -10.34 -19.24 -0.68
CA PRO A 132 -11.48 -19.14 0.22
C PRO A 132 -12.84 -19.12 -0.49
N TYR A 133 -12.91 -19.26 -1.82
CA TYR A 133 -14.15 -19.05 -2.59
C TYR A 133 -15.34 -19.92 -2.16
N LYS A 134 -15.09 -21.12 -1.64
CA LYS A 134 -16.15 -21.99 -1.10
C LYS A 134 -16.82 -21.45 0.18
N THR A 135 -16.18 -20.51 0.88
CA THR A 135 -16.79 -19.82 2.01
C THR A 135 -17.67 -18.65 1.58
N ILE A 136 -17.56 -18.22 0.30
CA ILE A 136 -18.36 -17.15 -0.30
C ILE A 136 -19.61 -17.72 -0.97
N SER A 137 -19.45 -18.75 -1.80
CA SER A 137 -20.56 -19.39 -2.53
C SER A 137 -20.33 -20.88 -2.77
N SER A 138 -21.42 -21.65 -2.80
CA SER A 138 -21.43 -23.06 -3.20
C SER A 138 -21.76 -23.26 -4.68
N SER A 139 -22.13 -22.20 -5.41
CA SER A 139 -22.48 -22.25 -6.83
C SER A 139 -21.26 -22.58 -7.69
N PRO A 140 -21.31 -23.62 -8.55
CA PRO A 140 -20.23 -23.91 -9.49
C PRO A 140 -19.94 -22.76 -10.46
N GLN A 141 -20.94 -21.93 -10.76
CA GLN A 141 -20.79 -20.75 -11.61
C GLN A 141 -20.00 -19.66 -10.89
N ASP A 142 -20.35 -19.34 -9.65
CA ASP A 142 -19.62 -18.36 -8.84
C ASP A 142 -18.18 -18.80 -8.59
N LEU A 143 -17.96 -20.07 -8.23
CA LEU A 143 -16.62 -20.59 -8.01
C LEU A 143 -15.73 -20.44 -9.26
N LYS A 144 -16.28 -20.66 -10.46
CA LYS A 144 -15.59 -20.41 -11.73
C LYS A 144 -15.45 -18.93 -12.03
N GLY A 145 -16.45 -18.11 -11.71
CA GLY A 145 -16.44 -16.65 -11.88
C GLY A 145 -15.35 -16.00 -11.05
N MET A 146 -15.31 -16.29 -9.75
CA MET A 146 -14.27 -15.81 -8.83
C MET A 146 -12.86 -16.25 -9.26
N LYS A 147 -12.71 -17.49 -9.75
CA LYS A 147 -11.44 -17.97 -10.31
C LYS A 147 -11.02 -17.24 -11.59
N ARG A 148 -11.97 -16.94 -12.49
CA ARG A 148 -11.71 -16.13 -13.68
C ARG A 148 -11.31 -14.70 -13.32
N ALA A 149 -11.96 -14.12 -12.32
CA ALA A 149 -11.65 -12.80 -11.79
C ALA A 149 -10.23 -12.76 -11.20
N GLU A 150 -9.83 -13.75 -10.38
CA GLU A 150 -8.48 -13.89 -9.82
C GLU A 150 -7.40 -13.95 -10.91
N ALA A 151 -7.67 -14.66 -12.02
CA ALA A 151 -6.73 -14.79 -13.13
C ALA A 151 -6.59 -13.50 -13.97
N ASN A 152 -7.52 -12.55 -13.81
CA ASN A 152 -7.54 -11.27 -14.51
C ASN A 152 -7.71 -10.11 -13.51
N PRO A 153 -6.77 -9.91 -12.58
CA PRO A 153 -6.89 -8.88 -11.55
C PRO A 153 -6.75 -7.48 -12.14
N ARG A 154 -7.51 -6.52 -11.60
CA ARG A 154 -7.32 -5.08 -11.86
C ARG A 154 -6.47 -4.50 -10.75
N HIS A 155 -5.32 -3.92 -11.09
CA HIS A 155 -4.41 -3.31 -10.11
C HIS A 155 -4.61 -1.80 -10.07
N ILE A 156 -4.86 -1.25 -8.89
CA ILE A 156 -5.05 0.17 -8.65
C ILE A 156 -4.02 0.62 -7.63
N VAL A 157 -3.02 1.35 -8.10
CA VAL A 157 -2.06 2.05 -7.24
C VAL A 157 -2.70 3.35 -6.80
N ILE A 158 -2.93 3.48 -5.50
CA ILE A 158 -3.56 4.65 -4.88
C ILE A 158 -2.51 5.47 -4.12
N SER A 159 -2.66 6.79 -4.17
CA SER A 159 -1.81 7.70 -3.40
C SER A 159 -2.45 9.08 -3.24
N ASP A 160 -1.99 9.82 -2.24
CA ASP A 160 -2.04 11.27 -2.28
C ASP A 160 -1.21 11.86 -3.42
N TRP A 161 -1.59 13.08 -3.81
CA TRP A 161 -0.89 13.88 -4.80
C TRP A 161 -0.81 15.33 -4.32
N ASN A 162 0.40 15.87 -4.34
CA ASN A 162 0.72 17.21 -3.90
C ASN A 162 1.19 18.04 -5.09
N ALA A 163 0.88 19.34 -5.11
CA ALA A 163 1.37 20.25 -6.15
C ALA A 163 2.91 20.38 -6.10
N GLU A 164 3.47 20.43 -4.90
CA GLU A 164 4.92 20.45 -4.69
C GLU A 164 5.47 19.01 -4.64
N PRO A 165 6.65 18.76 -5.24
CA PRO A 165 7.40 17.53 -5.04
C PRO A 165 7.68 17.23 -3.56
N MET A 166 7.73 15.95 -3.20
CA MET A 166 7.80 15.53 -1.80
C MET A 166 9.16 15.85 -1.17
N ASP A 167 10.24 15.97 -1.95
CA ASP A 167 11.54 16.43 -1.45
C ASP A 167 11.48 17.88 -0.91
N ILE A 168 10.76 18.77 -1.60
CA ILE A 168 10.51 20.15 -1.13
C ILE A 168 9.69 20.13 0.16
N LEU A 169 8.63 19.32 0.22
CA LEU A 169 7.78 19.18 1.40
C LEU A 169 8.54 18.62 2.60
N LEU A 170 9.42 17.64 2.39
CA LEU A 170 10.25 17.08 3.46
C LEU A 170 11.32 18.05 3.94
N ILE A 171 11.93 18.85 3.06
CA ILE A 171 12.87 19.91 3.46
C ILE A 171 12.15 20.96 4.33
N MET A 172 10.96 21.39 3.89
CA MET A 172 10.12 22.30 4.67
C MET A 172 9.79 21.71 6.05
N TYR A 173 9.35 20.45 6.10
CA TYR A 173 9.04 19.78 7.36
C TYR A 173 10.26 19.72 8.29
N ARG A 174 11.41 19.30 7.77
CA ARG A 174 12.67 19.24 8.52
C ARG A 174 13.01 20.58 9.15
N ASP A 175 12.99 21.65 8.36
CA ASP A 175 13.51 22.96 8.76
C ASP A 175 12.54 23.78 9.62
N THR A 176 11.23 23.49 9.54
CA THR A 176 10.19 24.35 10.13
C THR A 176 9.27 23.61 11.11
N GLY A 177 9.22 22.28 11.04
CA GLY A 177 8.27 21.45 11.77
C GLY A 177 6.84 21.46 11.19
N ILE A 178 6.60 22.17 10.07
CA ILE A 178 5.30 22.18 9.40
C ILE A 178 5.10 20.86 8.65
N VAL A 179 4.13 20.05 9.08
CA VAL A 179 3.85 18.74 8.50
C VAL A 179 3.13 18.92 7.15
N PRO A 180 3.53 18.25 6.06
CA PRO A 180 2.87 18.37 4.76
C PRO A 180 1.60 17.52 4.68
N TRP A 181 0.65 17.73 5.59
CA TRP A 181 -0.57 16.91 5.71
C TRP A 181 -1.69 17.25 4.72
N CYS A 182 -1.45 18.19 3.79
CA CYS A 182 -2.46 18.72 2.88
C CYS A 182 -2.15 18.32 1.45
N SER A 183 -2.89 17.35 0.94
CA SER A 183 -2.82 16.91 -0.44
C SER A 183 -3.74 17.72 -1.35
N ASN A 184 -3.41 17.86 -2.63
CA ASN A 184 -4.28 18.47 -3.63
C ASN A 184 -5.39 17.51 -4.08
N SER A 185 -5.06 16.22 -4.13
CA SER A 185 -5.98 15.18 -4.59
C SER A 185 -5.53 13.80 -4.10
N ILE A 186 -6.43 12.83 -4.21
CA ILE A 186 -6.11 11.39 -4.12
C ILE A 186 -6.27 10.82 -5.54
N VAL A 187 -5.25 10.13 -6.03
CA VAL A 187 -5.18 9.60 -7.40
C VAL A 187 -5.22 8.07 -7.42
N MET A 188 -5.77 7.52 -8.50
CA MET A 188 -5.80 6.09 -8.82
C MET A 188 -5.04 5.88 -10.13
N ASN A 189 -3.99 5.06 -10.14
CA ASN A 189 -3.17 4.80 -11.33
C ASN A 189 -2.70 6.08 -12.05
N GLY A 190 -2.37 7.13 -11.30
CA GLY A 190 -1.93 8.41 -11.86
C GLY A 190 -3.06 9.24 -12.50
N LYS A 191 -4.33 8.95 -12.17
CA LYS A 191 -5.51 9.69 -12.62
C LYS A 191 -6.31 10.18 -11.42
N GLY A 192 -6.72 11.44 -11.44
CA GLY A 192 -7.59 12.02 -10.42
C GLY A 192 -7.94 13.48 -10.70
N ARG A 193 -8.50 14.14 -9.68
CA ARG A 193 -8.90 15.56 -9.74
C ARG A 193 -8.76 16.22 -8.38
N THR A 194 -8.54 17.53 -8.39
CA THR A 194 -8.75 18.38 -7.23
C THR A 194 -10.23 18.72 -7.12
N TYR A 195 -10.86 18.36 -6.00
CA TYR A 195 -12.24 18.69 -5.69
C TYR A 195 -12.32 19.83 -4.68
N CYS A 196 -12.86 20.97 -5.10
CA CYS A 196 -13.13 22.09 -4.20
C CYS A 196 -14.57 22.01 -3.71
N HIS A 197 -14.76 21.38 -2.55
CA HIS A 197 -16.06 21.25 -1.90
C HIS A 197 -16.53 22.58 -1.31
N SER A 198 -17.84 22.71 -1.10
CA SER A 198 -18.39 23.89 -0.42
C SER A 198 -17.91 23.94 1.03
N ARG A 199 -17.86 25.14 1.60
CA ARG A 199 -17.42 25.33 2.99
C ARG A 199 -18.36 24.60 3.95
N GLU A 200 -19.65 24.61 3.68
CA GLU A 200 -20.68 23.95 4.49
C GLU A 200 -20.42 22.45 4.54
N LEU A 201 -20.14 21.80 3.40
CA LEU A 201 -19.87 20.36 3.36
C LEU A 201 -18.57 20.00 4.10
N ILE A 202 -17.52 20.81 3.96
CA ILE A 202 -16.25 20.61 4.67
C ILE A 202 -16.46 20.74 6.18
N GLU A 203 -17.21 21.75 6.62
CA GLU A 203 -17.49 21.99 8.04
C GLU A 203 -18.42 20.92 8.63
N GLU A 204 -19.45 20.50 7.91
CA GLU A 204 -20.36 19.42 8.32
C GLU A 204 -19.59 18.10 8.50
N THR A 205 -18.67 17.80 7.59
CA THR A 205 -17.99 16.50 7.55
C THR A 205 -16.73 16.44 8.43
N GLY A 206 -15.97 17.55 8.51
CA GLY A 206 -14.69 17.60 9.24
C GLY A 206 -14.70 18.47 10.49
N GLY A 207 -15.62 19.42 10.60
CA GLY A 207 -15.60 20.51 11.57
C GLY A 207 -14.91 21.78 11.05
N SER A 208 -14.95 22.83 11.86
CA SER A 208 -14.46 24.18 11.52
C SER A 208 -12.92 24.26 11.43
N GLY A 209 -12.43 25.39 10.90
CA GLY A 209 -10.99 25.69 10.86
C GLY A 209 -10.21 25.10 9.68
N ARG A 210 -10.92 24.65 8.63
CA ARG A 210 -10.34 24.11 7.41
C ARG A 210 -10.35 25.12 6.26
N ASN A 211 -9.33 25.05 5.41
CA ASN A 211 -9.29 25.78 4.14
C ASN A 211 -10.16 25.09 3.07
N LEU A 212 -10.19 25.65 1.85
CA LEU A 212 -11.00 25.10 0.75
C LEU A 212 -10.47 23.77 0.17
N LEU A 213 -9.24 23.36 0.49
CA LEU A 213 -8.74 22.00 0.24
C LEU A 213 -9.16 21.01 1.34
N GLY A 214 -10.00 21.45 2.30
CA GLY A 214 -10.44 20.64 3.41
C GLY A 214 -9.39 20.44 4.51
N CYS A 215 -8.30 21.21 4.50
CA CYS A 215 -7.17 21.01 5.41
C CYS A 215 -7.16 21.97 6.59
N LYS A 216 -6.82 21.47 7.78
CA LYS A 216 -6.52 22.28 8.97
C LYS A 216 -5.26 23.11 8.74
N VAL A 217 -5.36 24.40 9.03
CA VAL A 217 -4.23 25.33 8.89
C VAL A 217 -3.33 25.24 10.11
N GLN A 218 -2.02 25.05 9.90
CA GLN A 218 -1.05 25.00 11.00
C GLN A 218 -0.64 26.43 11.44
N PRO A 219 -0.36 26.63 12.74
CA PRO A 219 0.24 27.89 13.20
C PRO A 219 1.51 28.20 12.42
N LYS A 220 1.68 29.46 11.99
CA LYS A 220 2.85 29.94 11.23
C LYS A 220 3.09 29.28 9.86
N GLN A 221 2.19 28.44 9.36
CA GLN A 221 2.33 27.78 8.05
C GLN A 221 2.62 28.80 6.93
N GLY A 222 1.90 29.92 6.90
CA GLY A 222 2.09 30.97 5.88
C GLY A 222 3.42 31.72 5.93
N LEU A 223 4.28 31.49 6.93
CA LEU A 223 5.65 32.01 6.95
C LEU A 223 6.62 31.13 6.15
N TYR A 224 6.25 29.87 5.92
CA TYR A 224 7.16 28.83 5.44
C TYR A 224 6.64 28.06 4.23
N ALA A 225 5.32 28.08 4.00
CA ALA A 225 4.66 27.39 2.92
C ALA A 225 3.87 28.39 2.05
N ASN A 226 3.78 28.07 0.75
CA ASN A 226 2.91 28.78 -0.18
C ASN A 226 1.45 28.70 0.28
N ALA A 227 0.67 29.73 -0.07
CA ALA A 227 -0.77 29.71 0.17
C ALA A 227 -1.41 28.52 -0.57
N GLN A 228 -2.11 27.69 0.19
CA GLN A 228 -2.83 26.54 -0.32
C GLN A 228 -4.18 26.99 -0.90
N VAL A 229 -4.22 27.17 -2.22
CA VAL A 229 -5.42 27.53 -2.97
C VAL A 229 -6.05 26.27 -3.55
N CYS A 230 -7.38 26.14 -3.40
CA CYS A 230 -8.11 25.07 -4.07
C CYS A 230 -8.54 25.54 -5.46
N GLU A 231 -7.99 24.91 -6.49
CA GLU A 231 -8.40 25.11 -7.88
C GLU A 231 -8.96 23.78 -8.41
N PRO A 232 -10.25 23.71 -8.81
CA PRO A 232 -10.82 22.48 -9.28
C PRO A 232 -10.26 22.11 -10.65
N THR A 233 -10.05 20.82 -10.89
CA THR A 233 -9.49 20.31 -12.14
C THR A 233 -10.39 19.27 -12.80
N ASN A 234 -10.10 18.96 -14.07
CA ASN A 234 -10.86 18.03 -14.89
C ASN A 234 -10.02 16.83 -15.37
N GLY A 235 -9.05 16.38 -14.56
CA GLY A 235 -8.22 15.20 -14.87
C GLY A 235 -9.05 13.93 -15.14
N GLU A 236 -8.43 12.92 -15.76
CA GLU A 236 -9.15 11.66 -16.04
C GLU A 236 -9.47 10.89 -14.75
N LEU A 237 -10.47 10.02 -14.81
CA LEU A 237 -10.77 9.08 -13.73
C LEU A 237 -10.28 7.69 -14.11
N GLU A 238 -9.82 6.92 -13.14
CA GLU A 238 -9.48 5.52 -13.37
C GLU A 238 -10.76 4.70 -13.56
N VAL A 239 -10.78 3.88 -14.62
CA VAL A 239 -11.93 3.05 -14.97
C VAL A 239 -11.56 1.58 -14.83
N VAL A 240 -12.23 0.92 -13.89
CA VAL A 240 -12.20 -0.52 -13.68
C VAL A 240 -13.35 -1.13 -14.47
N ALA A 241 -13.07 -1.52 -15.71
CA ALA A 241 -14.08 -2.09 -16.60
C ALA A 241 -14.17 -3.62 -16.49
N ALA A 242 -15.41 -4.10 -16.41
CA ALA A 242 -15.76 -5.50 -16.58
C ALA A 242 -15.95 -5.85 -18.06
N ALA A 243 -15.47 -7.01 -18.48
CA ALA A 243 -15.68 -7.54 -19.82
C ALA A 243 -17.03 -8.25 -19.96
N ASP A 244 -17.54 -8.39 -21.19
CA ASP A 244 -18.77 -9.13 -21.47
C ASP A 244 -18.70 -10.56 -20.86
N GLY A 245 -19.68 -10.89 -20.01
CA GLY A 245 -19.76 -12.18 -19.33
C GLY A 245 -18.88 -12.32 -18.07
N GLU A 246 -18.20 -11.27 -17.63
CA GLU A 246 -17.64 -11.20 -16.27
C GLU A 246 -18.77 -10.97 -15.27
N GLU A 247 -18.86 -11.84 -14.26
CA GLU A 247 -19.85 -11.77 -13.16
C GLU A 247 -19.18 -11.34 -11.85
N TRP A 248 -17.87 -11.51 -11.77
CA TRP A 248 -17.05 -11.17 -10.63
C TRP A 248 -15.83 -10.41 -11.13
N ILE A 249 -15.41 -9.40 -10.37
CA ILE A 249 -14.19 -8.65 -10.66
C ILE A 249 -13.27 -8.67 -9.43
N TRP A 250 -11.98 -8.91 -9.69
CA TRP A 250 -10.93 -8.89 -8.69
C TRP A 250 -10.19 -7.56 -8.79
N ILE A 251 -10.14 -6.81 -7.69
CA ILE A 251 -9.48 -5.51 -7.65
C ILE A 251 -8.43 -5.53 -6.53
N ASN A 252 -7.19 -5.22 -6.88
CA ASN A 252 -6.10 -5.01 -5.94
C ASN A 252 -5.90 -3.51 -5.74
N PHE A 253 -6.13 -3.03 -4.52
CA PHE A 253 -5.72 -1.70 -4.09
C PHE A 253 -4.31 -1.78 -3.49
N ILE A 254 -3.41 -0.91 -3.95
CA ILE A 254 -2.02 -0.84 -3.52
C ILE A 254 -1.76 0.58 -3.02
N HIS A 255 -1.66 0.75 -1.71
CA HIS A 255 -1.45 2.07 -1.14
C HIS A 255 0.02 2.45 -1.14
N SER A 256 0.34 3.43 -1.96
CA SER A 256 1.71 3.92 -2.16
C SER A 256 1.87 5.41 -1.87
N GLY A 257 0.82 6.05 -1.32
CA GLY A 257 0.87 7.41 -0.82
C GLY A 257 1.78 7.57 0.39
N ALA A 258 1.93 8.82 0.84
CA ALA A 258 2.87 9.22 1.88
C ALA A 258 2.19 9.72 3.15
N HIS A 259 0.91 10.12 3.11
CA HIS A 259 0.24 10.70 4.28
C HIS A 259 -1.11 10.08 4.69
N HIS A 260 -2.03 9.88 3.74
CA HIS A 260 -3.43 9.56 4.08
C HIS A 260 -3.64 8.07 4.28
N GLU A 261 -4.35 7.70 5.34
CA GLU A 261 -5.03 6.40 5.39
C GLU A 261 -6.34 6.50 4.59
N LEU A 262 -6.58 5.55 3.69
CA LEU A 262 -7.72 5.62 2.77
C LEU A 262 -8.75 4.54 3.07
N GLN A 263 -10.02 4.95 3.06
CA GLN A 263 -11.15 4.05 3.07
C GLN A 263 -11.68 3.86 1.64
N ILE A 264 -11.74 2.62 1.20
CA ILE A 264 -12.26 2.17 -0.08
C ILE A 264 -13.75 1.88 0.06
N SER A 265 -14.56 2.38 -0.88
CA SER A 265 -15.96 1.97 -1.06
C SER A 265 -16.32 1.97 -2.54
N ILE A 266 -17.32 1.16 -2.91
CA ILE A 266 -17.90 1.17 -4.26
C ILE A 266 -19.39 1.43 -4.10
N ASP A 267 -19.88 2.51 -4.71
CA ASP A 267 -21.28 2.92 -4.60
C ASP A 267 -22.22 1.76 -4.94
N GLU A 268 -23.22 1.54 -4.09
CA GLU A 268 -24.25 0.49 -4.21
C GLU A 268 -23.73 -0.96 -4.17
N HIS A 269 -22.43 -1.21 -4.00
CA HIS A 269 -21.85 -2.56 -3.96
C HIS A 269 -21.30 -2.90 -2.57
N GLU A 270 -21.71 -4.05 -2.05
CA GLU A 270 -20.92 -4.78 -1.07
C GLU A 270 -19.83 -5.56 -1.80
N PHE A 271 -18.73 -5.87 -1.13
CA PHE A 271 -17.66 -6.69 -1.67
C PHE A 271 -17.03 -7.58 -0.60
N TYR A 272 -16.30 -8.59 -1.04
CA TYR A 272 -15.54 -9.46 -0.15
C TYR A 272 -14.08 -9.03 -0.11
N VAL A 273 -13.55 -8.72 1.07
CA VAL A 273 -12.09 -8.65 1.25
C VAL A 273 -11.56 -10.07 1.28
N VAL A 274 -10.68 -10.43 0.35
CA VAL A 274 -10.27 -11.82 0.09
C VAL A 274 -8.78 -12.05 0.19
N ALA A 275 -7.97 -11.00 0.11
CA ALA A 275 -6.55 -11.06 0.42
C ALA A 275 -6.05 -9.73 0.99
N ALA A 276 -4.99 -9.81 1.78
CA ALA A 276 -4.29 -8.67 2.34
C ALA A 276 -2.78 -8.89 2.29
N ASP A 277 -2.04 -7.89 1.81
CA ASP A 277 -0.58 -7.90 1.62
C ASP A 277 -0.02 -9.07 0.79
N GLY A 278 -0.82 -9.74 -0.04
CA GLY A 278 -0.38 -10.94 -0.76
C GLY A 278 -0.61 -12.25 0.01
N GLU A 279 -1.57 -12.25 0.93
CA GLU A 279 -2.06 -13.47 1.60
C GLU A 279 -3.56 -13.57 1.43
N PHE A 280 -4.06 -14.75 1.03
CA PHE A 280 -5.50 -14.99 1.12
C PHE A 280 -5.93 -14.93 2.57
N VAL A 281 -7.11 -14.38 2.81
CA VAL A 281 -7.69 -14.28 4.15
C VAL A 281 -9.05 -14.97 4.20
N HIS A 282 -9.52 -15.21 5.41
CA HIS A 282 -10.93 -15.54 5.62
C HIS A 282 -11.81 -14.36 5.16
N PRO A 283 -12.69 -14.55 4.15
CA PRO A 283 -13.36 -13.42 3.53
C PRO A 283 -14.31 -12.67 4.46
N GLN A 284 -14.24 -11.34 4.40
CA GLN A 284 -15.19 -10.45 5.08
C GLN A 284 -16.08 -9.79 4.02
N LYS A 285 -17.40 -9.97 4.13
CA LYS A 285 -18.37 -9.24 3.29
C LYS A 285 -18.64 -7.87 3.91
N VAL A 286 -18.28 -6.80 3.22
CA VAL A 286 -18.27 -5.44 3.77
C VAL A 286 -18.73 -4.40 2.74
N HIS A 287 -19.02 -3.20 3.22
CA HIS A 287 -19.34 -2.02 2.41
C HIS A 287 -18.11 -1.13 2.19
N THR A 288 -17.16 -1.19 3.13
CA THR A 288 -15.92 -0.42 3.08
C THR A 288 -14.73 -1.25 3.57
N ALA A 289 -13.54 -0.91 3.07
CA ALA A 289 -12.28 -1.49 3.55
C ALA A 289 -11.22 -0.40 3.68
N ASN A 290 -10.47 -0.42 4.78
CA ASN A 290 -9.34 0.47 4.98
C ASN A 290 -8.12 -0.06 4.23
N CYS A 291 -7.29 0.82 3.69
CA CYS A 291 -6.00 0.51 3.12
C CYS A 291 -5.02 1.59 3.58
N ASN A 292 -4.14 1.21 4.49
CA ASN A 292 -3.13 2.06 5.10
C ASN A 292 -1.87 2.10 4.22
N LEU A 293 -0.96 3.03 4.52
CA LEU A 293 0.26 3.22 3.76
C LEU A 293 1.11 1.95 3.71
N GLY A 294 1.53 1.56 2.49
CA GLY A 294 2.28 0.33 2.24
C GLY A 294 1.41 -0.93 2.13
N GLU A 295 0.14 -0.89 2.52
CA GLU A 295 -0.74 -2.06 2.47
C GLU A 295 -1.27 -2.36 1.08
N ARG A 296 -1.66 -3.63 0.89
CA ARG A 296 -2.39 -4.08 -0.29
C ARG A 296 -3.65 -4.79 0.15
N ILE A 297 -4.80 -4.36 -0.37
CA ILE A 297 -6.09 -4.99 -0.10
C ILE A 297 -6.70 -5.47 -1.41
N SER A 298 -7.01 -6.77 -1.48
CA SER A 298 -7.66 -7.38 -2.62
C SER A 298 -9.13 -7.62 -2.31
N ILE A 299 -10.00 -7.10 -3.16
CA ILE A 299 -11.44 -7.27 -3.03
C ILE A 299 -12.01 -8.05 -4.22
N LEU A 300 -13.12 -8.73 -3.95
CA LEU A 300 -13.92 -9.43 -4.94
C LEU A 300 -15.32 -8.83 -4.95
N VAL A 301 -15.71 -8.30 -6.10
CA VAL A 301 -17.00 -7.61 -6.28
C VAL A 301 -17.88 -8.46 -7.19
N HIS A 302 -19.10 -8.73 -6.75
CA HIS A 302 -20.12 -9.38 -7.57
C HIS A 302 -20.84 -8.34 -8.42
N LEU A 303 -20.96 -8.57 -9.72
CA LEU A 303 -21.55 -7.64 -10.68
C LEU A 303 -23.06 -7.89 -10.82
N ASP A 304 -23.81 -7.68 -9.72
CA ASP A 304 -25.25 -7.99 -9.62
C ASP A 304 -26.17 -6.77 -9.70
N LYS A 305 -25.64 -5.60 -10.04
CA LYS A 305 -26.42 -4.37 -10.25
C LYS A 305 -26.80 -4.20 -11.72
N SER A 306 -27.67 -3.23 -11.97
CA SER A 306 -28.03 -2.83 -13.32
C SER A 306 -26.78 -2.40 -14.10
N PRO A 307 -26.62 -2.79 -15.38
CA PRO A 307 -25.49 -2.34 -16.18
C PRO A 307 -25.38 -0.80 -16.20
N GLY A 308 -24.24 -0.30 -15.75
CA GLY A 308 -23.94 1.13 -15.66
C GLY A 308 -22.56 1.39 -15.03
N ASP A 309 -22.29 2.67 -14.79
CA ASP A 309 -21.09 3.14 -14.10
C ASP A 309 -21.41 3.44 -12.62
N TYR A 310 -20.52 3.01 -11.73
CA TYR A 310 -20.61 3.21 -10.28
C TYR A 310 -19.33 3.84 -9.76
N ALA A 311 -19.43 4.79 -8.83
CA ALA A 311 -18.23 5.44 -8.30
C ALA A 311 -17.45 4.50 -7.36
N ILE A 312 -16.13 4.43 -7.58
CA ILE A 312 -15.16 3.92 -6.59
C ILE A 312 -14.69 5.13 -5.80
N ARG A 313 -14.75 5.09 -4.48
CA ARG A 313 -14.36 6.21 -3.60
C ARG A 313 -13.20 5.83 -2.71
N LEU A 314 -12.25 6.75 -2.59
CA LEU A 314 -11.15 6.72 -1.62
C LEU A 314 -11.30 7.94 -0.71
N SER A 315 -11.81 7.75 0.49
CA SER A 315 -11.97 8.84 1.46
C SER A 315 -10.81 8.82 2.46
N SER A 316 -10.22 9.98 2.73
CA SER A 316 -9.19 10.12 3.78
C SER A 316 -9.83 9.93 5.15
N LEU A 317 -9.22 9.06 5.97
CA LEU A 317 -9.57 8.86 7.38
C LEU A 317 -8.79 9.78 8.33
N ARG A 318 -7.91 10.63 7.80
CA ARG A 318 -7.15 11.63 8.57
C ARG A 318 -8.07 12.76 9.02
N THR A 319 -7.88 13.23 10.25
CA THR A 319 -8.69 14.34 10.79
C THR A 319 -8.21 15.71 10.30
N GLU A 320 -6.98 15.77 9.81
CA GLU A 320 -6.26 16.95 9.35
C GLU A 320 -6.83 17.46 8.03
N GLN A 321 -7.29 16.54 7.17
CA GLN A 321 -7.83 16.89 5.88
C GLN A 321 -9.05 16.04 5.49
N VAL A 322 -10.12 16.72 5.09
CA VAL A 322 -11.28 16.13 4.44
C VAL A 322 -11.04 16.14 2.94
N ILE A 323 -10.72 14.97 2.37
CA ILE A 323 -10.40 14.81 0.95
C ILE A 323 -10.85 13.43 0.45
N GLN A 324 -11.27 13.36 -0.82
CA GLN A 324 -11.58 12.11 -1.50
C GLN A 324 -10.95 12.03 -2.90
N GLY A 325 -10.67 10.80 -3.33
CA GLY A 325 -10.40 10.44 -4.72
C GLY A 325 -11.55 9.62 -5.30
N LEU A 326 -11.78 9.72 -6.61
CA LEU A 326 -12.85 9.03 -7.31
C LEU A 326 -12.31 8.23 -8.51
N GLY A 327 -12.92 7.08 -8.74
CA GLY A 327 -12.77 6.23 -9.93
C GLY A 327 -14.12 5.65 -10.34
N ILE A 328 -14.13 4.79 -11.34
CA ILE A 328 -15.34 4.23 -11.94
C ILE A 328 -15.23 2.70 -11.99
N LEU A 329 -16.20 1.99 -11.43
CA LEU A 329 -16.50 0.60 -11.76
C LEU A 329 -17.49 0.61 -12.92
N ARG A 330 -17.09 0.06 -14.07
CA ARG A 330 -17.90 0.02 -15.29
C ARG A 330 -18.37 -1.39 -15.60
N TYR A 331 -19.69 -1.57 -15.63
CA TYR A 331 -20.30 -2.82 -16.09
C TYR A 331 -20.16 -2.96 -17.62
N PRO A 332 -20.29 -4.18 -18.15
CA PRO A 332 -20.32 -4.38 -19.60
C PRO A 332 -21.51 -3.64 -20.20
N SER A 333 -21.24 -2.69 -21.11
CA SER A 333 -22.26 -1.86 -21.75
C SER A 333 -21.88 -1.55 -23.20
N LYS A 334 -22.88 -1.33 -24.05
CA LYS A 334 -22.72 -0.90 -25.46
C LYS A 334 -22.52 0.61 -25.62
N THR A 335 -22.45 1.36 -24.52
CA THR A 335 -22.29 2.82 -24.54
C THR A 335 -20.86 3.22 -24.90
N ASN A 336 -20.71 4.27 -25.72
CA ASN A 336 -19.43 4.77 -26.19
C ASN A 336 -18.48 5.08 -25.02
N ASP A 337 -17.25 4.56 -25.10
CA ASP A 337 -16.14 4.76 -24.15
C ASP A 337 -15.69 6.23 -23.97
N ASN A 338 -16.34 7.20 -24.61
CA ASN A 338 -15.90 8.59 -24.65
C ASN A 338 -16.36 9.46 -23.44
N GLU A 339 -17.16 8.93 -22.50
CA GLU A 339 -17.62 9.66 -21.29
C GLU A 339 -16.81 9.29 -20.02
N ILE A 340 -15.49 9.06 -20.11
CA ILE A 340 -14.60 8.76 -18.95
C ILE A 340 -14.47 9.96 -17.98
N THR A 341 -15.08 11.10 -18.31
CA THR A 341 -14.91 12.36 -17.58
C THR A 341 -16.01 12.68 -16.56
N LYS A 342 -17.11 11.93 -16.50
CA LYS A 342 -18.23 12.25 -15.59
C LYS A 342 -18.25 11.34 -14.37
N ILE A 343 -18.41 11.93 -13.19
CA ILE A 343 -18.63 11.18 -11.95
C ILE A 343 -20.01 10.51 -12.02
N PRO A 344 -20.11 9.20 -11.74
CA PRO A 344 -21.39 8.51 -11.69
C PRO A 344 -22.35 9.12 -10.65
N THR A 345 -23.65 9.12 -10.94
CA THR A 345 -24.71 9.57 -10.01
C THR A 345 -25.19 8.46 -9.07
N SER A 346 -24.34 7.47 -8.81
CA SER A 346 -24.60 6.33 -7.93
C SER A 346 -24.67 6.74 -6.45
N ARG A 347 -25.30 5.91 -5.60
CA ARG A 347 -25.46 6.21 -4.17
C ARG A 347 -24.25 5.76 -3.34
N PRO A 348 -23.61 6.67 -2.58
CA PRO A 348 -22.47 6.33 -1.72
C PRO A 348 -22.86 5.52 -0.49
N TRP A 349 -21.88 4.78 0.04
CA TRP A 349 -21.95 4.16 1.38
C TRP A 349 -21.38 5.04 2.48
N VAL A 350 -20.61 6.07 2.11
CA VAL A 350 -19.76 6.84 3.02
C VAL A 350 -19.93 8.34 2.83
N HIS A 351 -19.78 9.07 3.93
CA HIS A 351 -19.58 10.51 3.90
C HIS A 351 -18.17 10.86 3.39
N LEU A 352 -17.91 12.15 3.16
CA LEU A 352 -16.65 12.64 2.61
C LEU A 352 -15.42 12.34 3.51
N ASN A 353 -15.62 12.14 4.81
CA ASN A 353 -14.59 11.75 5.78
C ASN A 353 -14.44 10.22 5.94
N GLY A 354 -15.16 9.41 5.14
CA GLY A 354 -15.14 7.95 5.26
C GLY A 354 -15.96 7.38 6.42
N THR A 355 -16.84 8.15 7.08
CA THR A 355 -17.80 7.54 8.00
C THR A 355 -18.94 6.89 7.23
N LEU A 356 -19.43 5.74 7.70
CA LEU A 356 -20.57 5.05 7.10
C LEU A 356 -21.84 5.91 7.22
N MET A 357 -22.63 5.96 6.15
CA MET A 357 -23.90 6.68 6.14
C MET A 357 -25.04 5.94 6.88
N SER A 358 -24.89 4.63 7.08
CA SER A 358 -25.85 3.80 7.80
C SER A 358 -25.13 2.98 8.87
N THR A 359 -25.73 2.89 10.05
CA THR A 359 -25.28 2.00 11.13
C THR A 359 -25.49 0.52 10.82
N SER A 360 -26.29 0.19 9.80
CA SER A 360 -26.46 -1.19 9.30
C SER A 360 -25.33 -1.63 8.37
N SER A 361 -24.52 -0.69 7.87
CA SER A 361 -23.38 -1.00 7.01
C SER A 361 -22.19 -1.46 7.85
N THR A 362 -21.27 -2.18 7.21
CA THR A 362 -20.15 -2.83 7.89
C THR A 362 -18.84 -2.47 7.19
N SER A 363 -17.85 -2.05 7.97
CA SER A 363 -16.46 -1.85 7.53
C SER A 363 -15.62 -3.09 7.80
N MET A 364 -14.54 -3.27 7.05
CA MET A 364 -13.51 -4.27 7.31
C MET A 364 -12.96 -4.15 8.73
N ASP A 365 -12.79 -5.30 9.38
CA ASP A 365 -12.08 -5.44 10.66
C ASP A 365 -10.67 -5.98 10.36
N GLU A 366 -9.67 -5.10 10.44
CA GLU A 366 -8.26 -5.41 10.14
C GLU A 366 -7.73 -6.58 10.98
N MET A 367 -8.20 -6.71 12.23
CA MET A 367 -7.78 -7.77 13.15
C MET A 367 -8.46 -9.12 12.89
N LYS A 368 -9.45 -9.17 11.98
CA LYS A 368 -10.10 -10.41 11.52
C LYS A 368 -9.65 -10.85 10.13
N LEU A 369 -8.52 -10.34 9.65
CA LEU A 369 -7.90 -10.75 8.38
C LEU A 369 -7.00 -11.99 8.58
N ALA A 370 -7.53 -13.01 9.25
CA ALA A 370 -6.86 -14.29 9.47
C ALA A 370 -6.46 -14.93 8.12
N PRO A 371 -5.25 -15.49 7.99
CA PRO A 371 -4.80 -16.11 6.75
C PRO A 371 -5.66 -17.33 6.38
N PHE A 372 -5.85 -17.57 5.08
CA PHE A 372 -6.49 -18.76 4.53
C PHE A 372 -5.52 -19.55 3.64
N PRO A 373 -5.19 -20.81 3.96
CA PRO A 373 -5.61 -21.56 5.15
C PRO A 373 -5.02 -21.00 6.45
N ALA A 374 -5.63 -21.36 7.58
CA ALA A 374 -5.20 -20.93 8.91
C ALA A 374 -3.72 -21.29 9.16
N ARG A 375 -2.97 -20.31 9.64
CA ARG A 375 -1.57 -20.43 10.05
C ARG A 375 -1.39 -19.69 11.37
N PRO A 376 -1.60 -20.34 12.52
CA PRO A 376 -1.40 -19.69 13.81
C PRO A 376 0.09 -19.38 14.03
N PRO A 377 0.40 -18.35 14.85
CA PRO A 377 1.78 -18.07 15.27
C PRO A 377 2.35 -19.20 16.13
N PRO A 378 3.69 -19.28 16.26
CA PRO A 378 4.30 -20.08 17.32
C PRO A 378 3.76 -19.68 18.70
N PRO A 379 3.55 -20.65 19.62
CA PRO A 379 2.85 -20.40 20.89
C PRO A 379 3.66 -19.52 21.85
N THR A 380 4.98 -19.58 21.79
CA THR A 380 5.90 -18.80 22.62
C THR A 380 6.91 -18.07 21.74
N SER A 381 7.50 -16.99 22.28
CA SER A 381 8.65 -16.32 21.70
C SER A 381 9.92 -16.70 22.45
N ASP A 382 11.05 -16.70 21.74
CA ASP A 382 12.38 -16.86 22.34
C ASP A 382 12.92 -15.52 22.84
N GLN A 383 12.53 -14.43 22.17
CA GLN A 383 13.01 -13.07 22.42
C GLN A 383 11.87 -12.05 22.32
N THR A 384 12.00 -10.96 23.06
CA THR A 384 11.12 -9.79 22.96
C THR A 384 11.97 -8.54 22.74
N VAL A 385 11.55 -7.71 21.78
CA VAL A 385 12.11 -6.39 21.52
C VAL A 385 11.02 -5.36 21.75
N LYS A 386 11.28 -4.41 22.65
CA LYS A 386 10.38 -3.29 22.89
C LYS A 386 10.89 -2.03 22.18
N LEU A 387 10.05 -1.45 21.33
CA LEU A 387 10.32 -0.25 20.55
C LEU A 387 9.37 0.86 21.01
N PHE A 388 9.94 1.84 21.70
CA PHE A 388 9.22 3.03 22.14
C PHE A 388 9.33 4.12 21.09
N ILE A 389 8.19 4.64 20.63
CA ILE A 389 8.12 5.70 19.63
C ILE A 389 8.06 7.04 20.37
N ASN A 390 8.88 8.01 19.98
CA ASN A 390 8.78 9.36 20.55
C ASN A 390 9.20 10.42 19.54
N MET A 391 8.85 11.68 19.81
CA MET A 391 9.37 12.83 19.08
C MET A 391 10.47 13.51 19.92
N THR A 392 11.69 13.58 19.39
CA THR A 392 12.81 14.31 19.99
C THR A 392 12.88 15.77 19.54
N GLY A 393 12.01 16.17 18.61
CA GLY A 393 11.85 17.54 18.11
C GLY A 393 10.67 17.63 17.13
N PRO A 394 10.32 18.83 16.62
CA PRO A 394 9.16 19.03 15.75
C PRO A 394 9.15 18.17 14.48
N SER A 395 10.32 17.80 13.98
CA SER A 395 10.53 17.00 12.77
C SER A 395 11.43 15.78 13.00
N ALA A 396 11.67 15.43 14.27
CA ALA A 396 12.62 14.39 14.65
C ALA A 396 11.93 13.30 15.46
N TRP A 397 11.86 12.11 14.87
CA TRP A 397 11.33 10.91 15.50
C TRP A 397 12.44 10.07 16.10
N SER A 398 12.11 9.29 17.12
CA SER A 398 12.97 8.23 17.67
C SER A 398 12.18 6.94 17.77
N LEU A 399 12.87 5.83 17.53
CA LEU A 399 12.32 4.50 17.71
C LEU A 399 13.31 3.67 18.54
N GLY A 400 12.87 3.27 19.74
CA GLY A 400 13.71 2.53 20.68
C GLY A 400 14.93 3.34 21.13
N LEU A 401 16.13 2.86 20.80
CA LEU A 401 17.40 3.31 21.38
C LEU A 401 18.01 4.57 20.73
N GLY A 402 17.35 5.22 19.77
CA GLY A 402 17.89 6.44 19.16
C GLY A 402 16.97 7.16 18.19
N SER A 403 17.39 8.38 17.82
CA SER A 403 16.72 9.20 16.81
C SER A 403 16.82 8.57 15.42
N HIS A 404 15.76 8.75 14.64
CA HIS A 404 15.70 8.39 13.23
C HIS A 404 16.77 9.11 12.43
N GLN A 405 17.34 8.41 11.45
CA GLN A 405 18.42 8.91 10.61
C GLN A 405 17.88 9.24 9.21
N ALA A 406 17.27 10.42 9.07
CA ALA A 406 16.54 10.86 7.86
C ALA A 406 17.33 10.75 6.53
N PHE A 407 18.66 10.72 6.58
CA PHE A 407 19.53 10.63 5.39
C PHE A 407 20.45 9.40 5.42
N ARG A 408 20.05 8.32 6.10
CA ARG A 408 20.85 7.09 6.17
C ARG A 408 21.22 6.53 4.80
N GLN A 409 20.40 6.76 3.79
CA GLN A 409 20.67 6.46 2.38
C GLN A 409 21.99 7.01 1.81
N GLN A 410 22.63 7.98 2.48
CA GLN A 410 23.94 8.53 2.12
C GLN A 410 25.10 7.87 2.87
N LEU A 411 24.81 7.05 3.87
CA LEU A 411 25.81 6.36 4.68
C LEU A 411 26.17 5.01 4.05
N PRO A 412 27.35 4.46 4.37
CA PRO A 412 27.70 3.12 3.94
C PRO A 412 26.72 2.05 4.49
N PRO A 413 26.44 0.95 3.77
CA PRO A 413 25.36 0.03 4.13
C PRO A 413 25.71 -0.85 5.32
N VAL A 414 24.81 -1.00 6.30
CA VAL A 414 25.06 -1.85 7.50
C VAL A 414 25.35 -3.30 7.21
N LEU A 415 24.80 -3.79 6.10
CA LEU A 415 24.97 -5.18 5.68
C LEU A 415 26.45 -5.47 5.47
N TRP A 416 27.18 -4.53 4.88
CA TRP A 416 28.58 -4.68 4.47
C TRP A 416 29.56 -3.99 5.41
N GLU A 417 29.16 -2.85 5.98
CA GLU A 417 30.05 -1.93 6.69
C GLU A 417 29.79 -1.97 8.20
N LYS A 418 30.69 -2.63 8.93
CA LYS A 418 30.58 -2.80 10.39
C LYS A 418 30.56 -1.46 11.13
N ASP A 419 31.35 -0.50 10.68
CA ASP A 419 31.44 0.83 11.28
C ASP A 419 30.16 1.66 11.08
N SER A 420 29.29 1.25 10.15
CA SER A 420 27.97 1.86 9.95
C SER A 420 26.91 1.34 10.93
N ARG A 421 27.26 0.33 11.75
CA ARG A 421 26.40 -0.23 12.79
C ARG A 421 26.57 0.59 14.07
N GLY A 422 25.46 0.89 14.73
CA GLY A 422 25.45 1.75 15.92
C GLY A 422 24.54 1.22 17.01
N SER A 423 24.25 2.06 18.02
CA SER A 423 23.36 1.73 19.13
C SER A 423 21.92 1.39 18.70
N THR A 424 21.51 1.80 17.51
CA THR A 424 20.21 1.48 16.90
C THR A 424 20.21 0.17 16.11
N THR A 425 21.35 -0.54 16.03
CA THR A 425 21.48 -1.83 15.33
C THR A 425 21.35 -2.99 16.33
N LEU A 426 20.14 -3.53 16.49
CA LEU A 426 19.84 -4.59 17.47
C LEU A 426 20.64 -5.89 17.27
N GLY A 427 21.07 -6.18 16.04
CA GLY A 427 21.86 -7.39 15.73
C GLY A 427 23.27 -7.43 16.33
N ALA A 428 23.78 -6.32 16.89
CA ALA A 428 25.12 -6.28 17.50
C ALA A 428 25.18 -6.93 18.91
N GLN A 429 24.03 -7.28 19.51
CA GLN A 429 23.91 -7.69 20.92
C GLN A 429 23.42 -9.15 21.10
N ASN A 430 23.44 -9.99 20.05
CA ASN A 430 22.87 -11.36 20.06
C ASN A 430 21.37 -11.46 20.40
N VAL A 431 20.62 -10.36 20.31
CA VAL A 431 19.17 -10.31 20.63
C VAL A 431 18.32 -10.98 19.56
N LEU A 432 18.82 -11.09 18.31
CA LEU A 432 18.10 -11.68 17.18
C LEU A 432 19.00 -12.71 16.49
N TRP A 433 18.53 -13.96 16.33
CA TRP A 433 19.28 -15.02 15.65
C TRP A 433 18.39 -15.87 14.74
N ASN A 434 19.02 -16.55 13.77
CA ASN A 434 18.29 -17.38 12.83
C ASN A 434 17.65 -18.59 13.55
N GLY A 435 16.36 -18.81 13.29
CA GLY A 435 15.53 -19.84 13.91
C GLY A 435 14.78 -19.40 15.18
N SER A 436 14.98 -18.17 15.67
CA SER A 436 14.24 -17.68 16.84
C SER A 436 12.87 -17.13 16.47
N VAL A 437 11.91 -17.30 17.38
CA VAL A 437 10.64 -16.58 17.39
C VAL A 437 10.78 -15.29 18.19
N VAL A 438 10.37 -14.17 17.61
CA VAL A 438 10.57 -12.83 18.19
C VAL A 438 9.22 -12.13 18.31
N ASP A 439 8.96 -11.60 19.50
CA ASP A 439 7.93 -10.59 19.71
C ASP A 439 8.55 -9.20 19.55
N ILE A 440 7.88 -8.33 18.81
CA ILE A 440 8.17 -6.90 18.78
C ILE A 440 6.97 -6.16 19.34
N ILE A 441 7.20 -5.38 20.39
CA ILE A 441 6.21 -4.54 21.05
C ILE A 441 6.48 -3.10 20.61
N PHE A 442 5.57 -2.53 19.83
CA PHE A 442 5.53 -1.10 19.56
C PHE A 442 4.71 -0.41 20.63
N GLU A 443 5.25 0.64 21.24
CA GLU A 443 4.51 1.46 22.20
C GLU A 443 4.67 2.93 21.85
N ASN A 444 3.54 3.62 21.68
CA ASN A 444 3.53 5.02 21.31
C ASN A 444 3.77 5.92 22.53
N GLY A 445 4.88 6.63 22.55
CA GLY A 445 5.22 7.63 23.56
C GLY A 445 4.81 9.05 23.19
N ALA A 446 4.39 9.29 21.95
CA ALA A 446 4.03 10.61 21.44
C ALA A 446 2.51 10.71 21.23
N ASN A 447 1.92 11.81 21.68
CA ASN A 447 0.53 12.11 21.35
C ASN A 447 0.50 12.82 20.00
N VAL A 448 0.12 12.10 18.96
CA VAL A 448 0.10 12.60 17.59
C VAL A 448 -1.29 12.51 17.00
N THR A 449 -1.50 13.25 15.92
CA THR A 449 -2.83 13.36 15.31
C THR A 449 -3.13 12.20 14.36
N SER A 450 -2.14 11.33 14.12
CA SER A 450 -2.13 10.31 13.08
C SER A 450 -1.51 9.01 13.57
N GLN A 451 -2.11 7.86 13.23
CA GLN A 451 -1.51 6.53 13.49
C GLN A 451 -0.22 6.32 12.69
N HIS A 452 0.63 5.41 13.17
CA HIS A 452 1.89 5.05 12.53
C HIS A 452 1.77 3.70 11.80
N PRO A 453 1.94 3.67 10.47
CA PRO A 453 2.15 2.43 9.74
C PRO A 453 3.60 1.99 9.88
N PHE A 454 3.82 0.81 10.47
CA PHE A 454 5.11 0.14 10.46
C PHE A 454 5.14 -0.87 9.32
N HIS A 455 6.25 -0.88 8.58
CA HIS A 455 6.54 -1.91 7.59
C HIS A 455 7.78 -2.69 8.02
N LYS A 456 7.75 -4.00 7.79
CA LYS A 456 8.88 -4.90 8.03
C LYS A 456 9.29 -5.56 6.72
N HIS A 457 10.58 -5.47 6.42
CA HIS A 457 11.17 -6.12 5.26
C HIS A 457 11.35 -7.64 5.47
N ASN A 458 11.43 -8.37 4.35
CA ASN A 458 11.67 -9.82 4.20
C ASN A 458 10.55 -10.75 4.71
N HIS A 459 10.19 -10.66 6.00
CA HIS A 459 9.17 -11.56 6.59
C HIS A 459 7.95 -10.81 7.04
N LYS A 460 6.79 -11.40 6.73
CA LYS A 460 5.53 -11.09 7.38
C LYS A 460 5.58 -11.46 8.87
N ALA A 461 4.71 -10.84 9.64
CA ALA A 461 4.54 -11.08 11.06
C ALA A 461 3.04 -11.26 11.38
N TRP A 462 2.76 -12.06 12.40
CA TRP A 462 1.44 -12.13 13.01
C TRP A 462 1.21 -10.90 13.86
N ILE A 463 0.10 -10.19 13.66
CA ILE A 463 -0.32 -9.10 14.55
C ILE A 463 -1.10 -9.75 15.71
N ILE A 464 -0.41 -10.05 16.80
CA ILE A 464 -0.97 -10.87 17.88
C ILE A 464 -1.72 -10.07 18.93
N GLY A 465 -1.56 -8.75 19.00
CA GLY A 465 -2.30 -7.95 19.96
C GLY A 465 -2.19 -6.46 19.71
N ILE A 466 -3.23 -5.73 20.10
CA ILE A 466 -3.29 -4.27 20.13
C ILE A 466 -3.92 -3.84 21.44
N GLY A 467 -3.54 -2.66 21.94
CA GLY A 467 -4.17 -2.11 23.13
C GLY A 467 -3.80 -0.67 23.39
N HIS A 468 -4.25 -0.20 24.55
CA HIS A 468 -4.19 1.19 24.98
C HIS A 468 -3.65 1.27 26.42
N ASN A 469 -3.35 2.49 26.87
CA ASN A 469 -2.92 2.79 28.25
C ASN A 469 -1.57 2.19 28.67
N GLY A 470 -0.71 1.89 27.71
CA GLY A 470 0.66 1.43 27.88
C GLY A 470 0.81 -0.09 27.96
N PHE A 471 2.04 -0.57 27.77
CA PHE A 471 2.40 -1.98 27.89
C PHE A 471 3.36 -2.16 29.09
N PRO A 472 2.85 -2.42 30.31
CA PRO A 472 3.67 -2.39 31.53
C PRO A 472 4.57 -3.61 31.72
N TRP A 473 4.42 -4.65 30.91
CA TRP A 473 5.18 -5.90 31.00
C TRP A 473 6.46 -5.86 30.17
N GLU A 474 7.47 -6.61 30.55
CA GLU A 474 8.71 -6.74 29.77
C GLU A 474 8.51 -7.68 28.57
N THR A 475 7.64 -8.68 28.71
CA THR A 475 7.38 -9.68 27.67
C THR A 475 5.89 -9.99 27.51
N VAL A 476 5.53 -10.55 26.35
CA VAL A 476 4.16 -11.09 26.12
C VAL A 476 3.84 -12.21 27.09
N GLN A 477 4.82 -13.06 27.43
CA GLN A 477 4.61 -14.15 28.39
C GLN A 477 4.30 -13.61 29.78
N GLU A 478 5.03 -12.59 30.24
CA GLU A 478 4.75 -11.93 31.52
C GLU A 478 3.35 -11.27 31.53
N ALA A 479 2.93 -10.67 30.41
CA ALA A 479 1.57 -10.14 30.27
C ALA A 479 0.50 -11.24 30.43
N ILE A 480 0.69 -12.38 29.76
CA ILE A 480 -0.19 -13.55 29.88
C ILE A 480 -0.23 -14.05 31.32
N ASP A 481 0.92 -14.25 31.95
CA ASP A 481 1.05 -14.76 33.33
C ASP A 481 0.42 -13.79 34.34
N SER A 482 0.39 -12.49 34.01
CA SER A 482 -0.26 -11.44 34.81
C SER A 482 -1.77 -11.30 34.57
N GLY A 483 -2.37 -12.19 33.76
CA GLY A 483 -3.82 -12.20 33.48
C GLY A 483 -4.25 -11.36 32.28
N ALA A 484 -3.32 -10.86 31.47
CA ALA A 484 -3.62 -10.03 30.28
C ALA A 484 -3.75 -10.85 28.98
N ALA A 485 -4.01 -12.16 29.09
CA ALA A 485 -4.09 -13.07 27.96
C ALA A 485 -5.17 -12.69 26.93
N GLU A 486 -6.24 -12.01 27.36
CA GLU A 486 -7.36 -11.61 26.51
C GLU A 486 -7.01 -10.57 25.43
N TYR A 487 -5.89 -9.84 25.60
CA TYR A 487 -5.43 -8.87 24.60
C TYR A 487 -4.68 -9.51 23.43
N PHE A 488 -4.42 -10.81 23.49
CA PHE A 488 -3.63 -11.51 22.49
C PHE A 488 -4.45 -12.57 21.74
N ASN A 489 -4.34 -12.57 20.42
CA ASN A 489 -4.88 -13.60 19.54
C ASN A 489 -3.76 -14.52 19.05
N PHE A 490 -3.75 -15.77 19.53
CA PHE A 490 -2.83 -16.82 19.07
C PHE A 490 -3.50 -17.88 18.20
N ASN A 491 -4.81 -17.75 17.94
CA ASN A 491 -5.58 -18.74 17.19
C ASN A 491 -5.60 -18.41 15.70
N ASP A 492 -5.99 -17.18 15.37
CA ASP A 492 -6.18 -16.72 13.99
C ASP A 492 -5.81 -15.25 13.75
N PRO A 493 -4.67 -14.74 14.28
CA PRO A 493 -4.27 -13.35 14.04
C PRO A 493 -3.93 -13.10 12.56
N PRO A 494 -4.07 -11.85 12.07
CA PRO A 494 -3.63 -11.48 10.72
C PRO A 494 -2.13 -11.71 10.52
N ILE A 495 -1.74 -12.14 9.32
CA ILE A 495 -0.33 -12.22 8.88
C ILE A 495 -0.07 -11.16 7.82
N ARG A 496 0.74 -10.15 8.14
CA ARG A 496 0.95 -8.95 7.32
C ARG A 496 2.43 -8.60 7.28
N ASP A 497 2.87 -7.79 6.31
CA ASP A 497 4.23 -7.22 6.31
C ASP A 497 4.28 -5.81 6.89
N GLY A 498 3.14 -5.30 7.35
CA GLY A 498 3.07 -4.11 8.19
C GLY A 498 2.07 -4.24 9.32
N CYS A 499 2.10 -3.28 10.24
CA CYS A 499 1.12 -3.15 11.31
C CYS A 499 0.88 -1.68 11.63
N ARG A 500 -0.33 -1.37 12.10
CA ARG A 500 -0.71 -0.06 12.61
C ARG A 500 -0.33 0.06 14.08
N LEU A 501 0.24 1.20 14.49
CA LEU A 501 0.31 1.63 15.88
C LEU A 501 -0.61 2.85 16.07
N GLY A 502 -1.46 2.81 17.09
CA GLY A 502 -2.37 3.91 17.42
C GLY A 502 -1.67 5.23 17.72
N ASN A 503 -2.41 6.34 17.59
CA ASN A 503 -1.85 7.70 17.63
C ASN A 503 -1.76 8.31 19.03
N ALA A 504 -2.41 7.69 20.02
CA ALA A 504 -2.42 8.18 21.38
C ALA A 504 -1.21 7.64 22.18
N THR A 505 -0.73 8.44 23.13
CA THR A 505 0.28 7.99 24.08
C THR A 505 -0.22 6.76 24.85
N GLY A 506 0.59 5.71 24.89
CA GLY A 506 0.26 4.43 25.51
C GLY A 506 -0.46 3.46 24.58
N ASP A 507 -0.80 3.84 23.34
CA ASP A 507 -1.23 2.85 22.35
C ASP A 507 -0.08 1.90 22.06
N TRP A 508 -0.40 0.61 21.92
CA TRP A 508 0.60 -0.41 21.65
C TRP A 508 0.12 -1.44 20.65
N THR A 509 1.07 -2.07 19.98
CA THR A 509 0.84 -3.15 19.01
C THR A 509 1.95 -4.17 19.13
N VAL A 510 1.59 -5.44 19.16
CA VAL A 510 2.54 -6.54 19.28
C VAL A 510 2.47 -7.39 18.03
N ILE A 511 3.63 -7.58 17.40
CA ILE A 511 3.80 -8.52 16.31
C ILE A 511 4.70 -9.67 16.73
N ARG A 512 4.42 -10.88 16.25
CA ARG A 512 5.27 -12.07 16.39
C ARG A 512 5.74 -12.53 15.02
N TYR A 513 7.00 -12.95 14.90
CA TYR A 513 7.50 -13.58 13.67
C TYR A 513 8.64 -14.54 13.96
N GLU A 514 8.92 -15.42 13.01
CA GLU A 514 10.06 -16.34 13.05
C GLU A 514 11.17 -15.83 12.12
N ILE A 515 12.40 -15.78 12.62
CA ILE A 515 13.56 -15.44 11.79
C ILE A 515 14.00 -16.69 11.03
N THR A 516 13.65 -16.78 9.75
CA THR A 516 14.02 -17.93 8.90
C THR A 516 15.14 -17.61 7.90
N PHE A 517 15.52 -16.34 7.79
CA PHE A 517 16.52 -15.86 6.84
C PHE A 517 17.36 -14.73 7.44
N PRO A 518 18.71 -14.80 7.39
CA PRO A 518 19.57 -13.70 7.80
C PRO A 518 19.42 -12.49 6.89
N ALA A 519 18.81 -11.41 7.40
CA ALA A 519 18.67 -10.16 6.68
C ALA A 519 18.82 -8.94 7.61
N ALA A 520 19.12 -7.78 7.01
CA ALA A 520 18.88 -6.50 7.65
C ALA A 520 17.39 -6.16 7.46
N SER A 521 16.55 -6.65 8.37
CA SER A 521 15.11 -6.82 8.12
C SER A 521 14.23 -5.68 8.61
N TRP A 522 14.80 -4.58 9.09
CA TRP A 522 14.03 -3.55 9.78
C TRP A 522 14.46 -2.13 9.38
N THR A 523 13.56 -1.45 8.69
CA THR A 523 13.59 -0.04 8.32
C THR A 523 12.23 0.55 8.66
N ALA A 524 12.21 1.61 9.46
CA ALA A 524 11.00 2.40 9.63
C ALA A 524 10.96 3.42 8.49
N ASP A 525 10.08 3.20 7.50
CA ASP A 525 9.77 4.21 6.50
C ASP A 525 8.91 5.30 7.13
N SER A 526 9.55 6.31 7.70
CA SER A 526 8.84 7.48 8.22
C SER A 526 8.69 8.52 7.10
N SER A 527 7.65 8.36 6.26
CA SER A 527 7.11 9.47 5.46
C SER A 527 5.92 10.16 6.14
N SER A 528 5.53 9.72 7.35
CA SER A 528 4.37 10.23 8.09
C SER A 528 4.72 11.36 9.06
#